data_AF-A0A2D1U0X0-F1
#
_entry.id   AF-A0A2D1U0X0-F1
#
_cell.length_a   1.000
_cell.length_b   1.000
_cell.length_c   1.000
_cell.angle_alpha   90.00
_cell.angle_beta   90.00
_cell.angle_gamma   90.00
#
_symmetry.space_group_name_H-M   'P 1'
#
loop_
_entity.id
_entity.type
_entity.pdbx_description
1 polymer ?
#
loop_
_entity_poly.entity_id
_entity_poly.type
_entity_poly.pdbx_seq_one_letter_code
_entity_poly.pdbx_strand_id
1 'polypeptide(L)'
;MKEIFEFRVYERYYDLLSKPNKALFNGAVYIIKTTRQDPVFEELRKVDEYVSSNLKGIMFSYTTIKRAYSDQELKDSKLFHFWPIKQFGPTGEQCGTEYDDSVACDICGSGGRQISPLFLAKGKIPQKDISRTFGGEVIVSEKFVRLFKEKKMRGAIFKPVYFNKIISKFHQLIPTSEKLNITSSTVVGRNVFNAMPEYEKRSSLGDNPRQDYVYYKCPLGHLIGGNLISEPYVDDRVNFKDYDIFESIQYYGVRLNLLRPEPLYFCSPEFREMVIDEKLTGFDFQIARVK
;
A
#
# COMPACT_ATOMS: atom_id res chain seq x y z
N MET A 1 0.80 -14.40 15.92
CA MET A 1 0.91 -13.02 15.43
C MET A 1 0.31 -12.07 16.45
N LYS A 2 0.99 -10.93 16.70
CA LYS A 2 0.51 -9.87 17.59
C LYS A 2 0.31 -8.58 16.79
N GLU A 3 -0.92 -8.07 16.76
CA GLU A 3 -1.24 -6.76 16.18
C GLU A 3 -1.11 -5.65 17.25
N ILE A 4 -0.43 -4.56 16.89
CA ILE A 4 -0.33 -3.35 17.70
C ILE A 4 -0.87 -2.20 16.86
N PHE A 5 -1.86 -1.50 17.41
CA PHE A 5 -2.49 -0.34 16.80
C PHE A 5 -1.90 0.92 17.40
N GLU A 6 -1.37 1.81 16.57
CA GLU A 6 -0.89 3.14 16.96
C GLU A 6 -1.90 4.18 16.46
N PHE A 7 -2.64 4.77 17.39
CA PHE A 7 -3.60 5.85 17.12
C PHE A 7 -2.96 7.21 17.40
N ARG A 8 -3.22 8.17 16.52
CA ARG A 8 -2.75 9.56 16.64
C ARG A 8 -3.92 10.49 16.88
N VAL A 9 -4.34 10.56 18.15
CA VAL A 9 -5.53 11.28 18.61
C VAL A 9 -5.23 12.78 18.65
N TYR A 10 -6.09 13.60 18.04
CA TYR A 10 -5.96 15.05 18.14
C TYR A 10 -6.16 15.52 19.58
N GLU A 11 -5.33 16.47 20.01
CA GLU A 11 -5.36 17.03 21.38
C GLU A 11 -6.76 17.43 21.83
N ARG A 12 -7.53 18.11 20.97
CA ARG A 12 -8.90 18.56 21.26
C ARG A 12 -9.91 17.45 21.60
N TYR A 13 -9.60 16.19 21.31
CA TYR A 13 -10.47 15.04 21.62
C TYR A 13 -9.86 14.11 22.66
N TYR A 14 -8.64 14.36 23.13
CA TYR A 14 -7.95 13.48 24.06
C TYR A 14 -8.63 13.42 25.43
N ASP A 15 -9.21 14.52 25.90
CA ASP A 15 -9.93 14.57 27.18
C ASP A 15 -11.24 13.78 27.21
N LEU A 16 -11.69 13.28 26.05
CA LEU A 16 -12.83 12.34 25.97
C LEU A 16 -12.44 10.91 26.37
N LEU A 17 -11.15 10.63 26.56
CA LEU A 17 -10.63 9.31 26.91
C LEU A 17 -10.36 9.20 28.42
N SER A 18 -10.66 8.02 28.96
CA SER A 18 -10.35 7.63 30.33
C SER A 18 -8.84 7.59 30.56
N LYS A 19 -8.43 7.97 31.77
CA LYS A 19 -7.03 8.02 32.19
C LYS A 19 -6.85 7.09 33.41
N PRO A 20 -5.70 6.40 33.54
CA PRO A 20 -4.53 6.43 32.65
C PRO A 20 -4.65 5.50 31.43
N ASN A 21 -4.21 5.96 30.26
CA ASN A 21 -4.25 5.20 28.99
C ASN A 21 -2.89 5.12 28.28
N LYS A 22 -1.79 5.42 28.98
CA LYS A 22 -0.39 5.39 28.50
C LYS A 22 -0.13 6.24 27.25
N ALA A 23 -0.96 7.26 26.98
CA ALA A 23 -0.76 8.14 25.84
C ALA A 23 0.53 8.97 25.96
N LEU A 24 1.19 9.21 24.83
CA LEU A 24 2.38 10.06 24.73
C LEU A 24 2.09 11.25 23.82
N PHE A 25 2.18 12.47 24.36
CA PHE A 25 2.04 13.69 23.56
C PHE A 25 3.34 13.99 22.81
N ASN A 26 3.25 14.27 21.51
CA ASN A 26 4.42 14.58 20.67
C ASN A 26 4.50 16.05 20.23
N GLY A 27 3.71 16.94 20.85
CA GLY A 27 3.59 18.35 20.47
C GLY A 27 2.46 18.69 19.50
N ALA A 28 1.81 17.68 18.89
CA ALA A 28 0.67 17.90 18.00
C ALA A 28 -0.50 16.92 18.23
N VAL A 29 -0.20 15.68 18.61
CA VAL A 29 -1.18 14.61 18.83
C VAL A 29 -0.77 13.75 20.02
N TYR A 30 -1.74 13.08 20.62
CA TYR A 30 -1.52 12.01 21.58
C TYR A 30 -1.38 10.68 20.84
N ILE A 31 -0.27 9.99 21.09
CA ILE A 31 0.02 8.67 20.53
C ILE A 31 -0.40 7.61 21.54
N ILE A 32 -1.37 6.77 21.17
CA ILE A 32 -1.83 5.64 21.97
C ILE A 32 -1.49 4.36 21.22
N LYS A 33 -0.78 3.44 21.90
CA LYS A 33 -0.43 2.11 21.38
C LYS A 33 -1.22 1.06 22.16
N THR A 34 -2.00 0.26 21.45
CA THR A 34 -2.92 -0.71 22.08
C THR A 34 -3.07 -1.97 21.23
N THR A 35 -3.77 -2.99 21.73
CA THR A 35 -4.15 -4.21 21.01
C THR A 35 -5.66 -4.36 21.00
N ARG A 36 -6.22 -5.24 20.16
CA ARG A 36 -7.70 -5.43 20.10
C ARG A 36 -8.32 -5.89 21.43
N GLN A 37 -7.53 -6.55 22.28
CA GLN A 37 -7.99 -7.08 23.58
C GLN A 37 -7.90 -6.06 24.72
N ASP A 38 -7.20 -4.94 24.51
CA ASP A 38 -7.07 -3.88 25.50
C ASP A 38 -8.35 -3.03 25.52
N PRO A 39 -8.99 -2.80 26.69
CA PRO A 39 -10.20 -1.98 26.79
C PRO A 39 -10.09 -0.58 26.16
N VAL A 40 -8.88 0.00 26.12
CA VAL A 40 -8.63 1.31 25.49
C VAL A 40 -8.95 1.27 23.98
N PHE A 41 -8.80 0.13 23.30
CA PHE A 41 -9.14 -0.01 21.88
C PHE A 41 -10.65 0.18 21.64
N GLU A 42 -11.49 -0.42 22.48
CA GLU A 42 -12.93 -0.30 22.39
C GLU A 42 -13.41 1.10 22.83
N GLU A 43 -12.75 1.70 23.81
CA GLU A 43 -13.00 3.10 24.18
C GLU A 43 -12.70 4.05 23.02
N LEU A 44 -11.55 3.89 22.35
CA LEU A 44 -11.19 4.66 21.15
C LEU A 44 -12.25 4.53 20.06
N ARG A 45 -12.81 3.32 19.85
CA ARG A 45 -13.91 3.10 18.90
C ARG A 45 -15.14 3.92 19.25
N LYS A 46 -15.58 3.88 20.52
CA LYS A 46 -16.76 4.62 21.00
C LYS A 46 -16.58 6.13 20.90
N VAL A 47 -15.40 6.63 21.22
CA VAL A 47 -15.10 8.07 21.10
C VAL A 47 -15.02 8.49 19.63
N ASP A 48 -14.47 7.67 18.73
CA ASP A 48 -14.46 7.95 17.28
C ASP A 48 -15.89 8.04 16.71
N GLU A 49 -16.75 7.11 17.12
CA GLU A 49 -18.17 7.09 16.78
C GLU A 49 -18.90 8.34 17.32
N TYR A 50 -18.62 8.74 18.57
CA TYR A 50 -19.18 9.95 19.17
C TYR A 50 -18.71 11.22 18.43
N VAL A 51 -17.41 11.35 18.17
CA VAL A 51 -16.82 12.52 17.50
C VAL A 51 -17.33 12.66 16.07
N SER A 52 -17.41 11.57 15.33
CA SER A 52 -17.92 11.59 13.95
C SER A 52 -19.41 11.91 13.87
N SER A 53 -20.23 11.34 14.77
CA SER A 53 -21.69 11.47 14.71
C SER A 53 -22.21 12.76 15.34
N ASN A 54 -21.65 13.19 16.47
CA ASN A 54 -22.17 14.33 17.25
C ASN A 54 -21.39 15.62 16.99
N LEU A 55 -20.06 15.51 16.81
CA LEU A 55 -19.19 16.67 16.62
C LEU A 55 -18.83 16.92 15.15
N LYS A 56 -19.22 16.02 14.24
CA LYS A 56 -18.84 16.04 12.81
C LYS A 56 -17.33 16.19 12.63
N GLY A 57 -16.57 15.59 13.55
CA GLY A 57 -15.12 15.68 13.61
C GLY A 57 -14.42 14.41 13.13
N ILE A 58 -13.08 14.47 13.13
CA ILE A 58 -12.21 13.31 12.88
C ILE A 58 -11.35 13.14 14.14
N MET A 59 -11.48 12.02 14.84
CA MET A 59 -10.85 11.81 16.15
C MET A 59 -9.31 11.69 16.05
N PHE A 60 -8.83 10.90 15.08
CA PHE A 60 -7.41 10.64 14.88
C PHE A 60 -6.98 10.97 13.45
N SER A 61 -5.77 11.52 13.32
CA SER A 61 -5.20 11.89 12.01
C SER A 61 -4.88 10.68 11.16
N TYR A 62 -4.41 9.60 11.78
CA TYR A 62 -4.18 8.30 11.14
C TYR A 62 -4.06 7.19 12.18
N THR A 63 -4.17 5.94 11.71
CA THR A 63 -3.86 4.74 12.48
C THR A 63 -2.80 3.93 11.74
N THR A 64 -1.78 3.47 12.46
CA THR A 64 -0.81 2.50 11.93
C THR A 64 -1.02 1.16 12.61
N ILE A 65 -1.06 0.09 11.81
CA ILE A 65 -1.13 -1.29 12.31
C ILE A 65 0.25 -1.92 12.14
N LYS A 66 0.85 -2.33 13.25
CA LYS A 66 2.12 -3.07 13.27
C LYS A 66 1.83 -4.52 13.61
N ARG A 67 2.39 -5.44 12.82
CA ARG A 67 2.25 -6.88 13.05
C ARG A 67 3.59 -7.47 13.41
N ALA A 68 3.64 -8.15 14.54
CA ALA A 68 4.79 -8.94 14.95
C ALA A 68 4.48 -10.42 14.76
N TYR A 69 5.34 -11.09 14.00
CA TYR A 69 5.27 -12.52 13.72
C TYR A 69 6.32 -13.25 14.54
N SER A 70 5.99 -14.45 15.00
CA SER A 70 7.00 -15.37 15.51
C SER A 70 7.88 -15.91 14.38
N ASP A 71 9.07 -16.39 14.71
CA ASP A 71 9.97 -17.03 13.74
C ASP A 71 9.29 -18.24 13.06
N GLN A 72 8.50 -18.99 13.83
CA GLN A 72 7.73 -20.12 13.30
C GLN A 72 6.68 -19.66 12.27
N GLU A 73 5.95 -18.57 12.55
CA GLU A 73 5.00 -18.01 11.58
C GLU A 73 5.67 -17.53 10.30
N LEU A 74 6.85 -16.92 10.41
CA LEU A 74 7.62 -16.49 9.24
C LEU A 74 8.11 -17.70 8.44
N LYS A 75 8.59 -18.74 9.11
CA LYS A 75 9.08 -19.97 8.46
C LYS A 75 7.97 -20.77 7.76
N ASP A 76 6.79 -20.83 8.37
CA ASP A 76 5.64 -21.57 7.83
C ASP A 76 4.88 -20.79 6.75
N SER A 77 5.18 -19.49 6.59
CA SER A 77 4.53 -18.65 5.61
C SER A 77 4.91 -19.07 4.19
N LYS A 78 3.89 -19.27 3.34
CA LYS A 78 4.07 -19.58 1.92
C LYS A 78 4.27 -18.32 1.06
N LEU A 79 3.83 -17.17 1.57
CA LEU A 79 3.75 -15.95 0.79
C LEU A 79 3.85 -14.73 1.70
N PHE A 80 4.51 -13.68 1.23
CA PHE A 80 4.57 -12.41 1.92
C PHE A 80 3.99 -11.32 1.03
N HIS A 81 3.24 -10.39 1.61
CA HIS A 81 2.98 -9.11 0.98
C HIS A 81 4.16 -8.18 1.28
N PHE A 82 4.74 -7.59 0.24
CA PHE A 82 5.80 -6.60 0.38
C PHE A 82 5.38 -5.28 -0.26
N TRP A 83 5.93 -4.19 0.24
CA TRP A 83 5.70 -2.88 -0.35
C TRP A 83 6.92 -1.96 -0.18
N PRO A 84 7.15 -1.04 -1.15
CA PRO A 84 8.16 -0.01 -0.98
C PRO A 84 7.75 0.99 0.11
N ILE A 85 8.58 1.15 1.15
CA ILE A 85 8.33 2.11 2.25
C ILE A 85 8.49 3.55 1.76
N LYS A 86 9.43 3.79 0.83
CA LYS A 86 9.73 5.13 0.35
C LYS A 86 8.92 5.46 -0.90
N GLN A 87 8.02 6.42 -0.73
CA GLN A 87 7.29 7.05 -1.81
C GLN A 87 7.92 8.39 -2.18
N PHE A 88 7.91 8.77 -3.46
CA PHE A 88 8.48 10.04 -3.93
C PHE A 88 7.73 10.61 -5.14
N GLY A 89 7.98 11.88 -5.43
CA GLY A 89 7.50 12.58 -6.62
C GLY A 89 8.65 13.30 -7.34
N PRO A 90 8.45 13.76 -8.58
CA PRO A 90 7.21 13.69 -9.37
C PRO A 90 6.83 12.26 -9.84
N THR A 91 5.60 12.09 -10.30
CA THR A 91 5.11 10.85 -10.96
C THR A 91 5.73 10.68 -12.35
N GLY A 92 5.64 9.48 -12.93
CA GLY A 92 6.05 9.25 -14.31
C GLY A 92 5.35 10.19 -15.31
N GLU A 93 4.05 10.39 -15.15
CA GLU A 93 3.22 11.24 -16.03
C GLU A 93 3.69 12.70 -16.02
N GLN A 94 4.02 13.24 -14.83
CA GLN A 94 4.62 14.58 -14.70
C GLN A 94 6.01 14.72 -15.33
N CYS A 95 6.67 13.60 -15.64
CA CYS A 95 7.97 13.54 -16.29
C CYS A 95 7.88 13.15 -17.77
N GLY A 96 6.67 13.06 -18.34
CA GLY A 96 6.44 12.73 -19.74
C GLY A 96 6.27 11.24 -20.04
N THR A 97 5.97 10.42 -19.03
CA THR A 97 5.53 9.04 -19.25
C THR A 97 4.06 9.05 -19.70
N GLU A 98 3.78 8.37 -20.80
CA GLU A 98 2.45 8.29 -21.38
C GLU A 98 1.72 7.02 -20.94
N TYR A 99 0.43 7.19 -20.63
CA TYR A 99 -0.48 6.14 -20.23
C TYR A 99 -1.69 6.12 -21.17
N ASP A 100 -2.09 4.93 -21.58
CA ASP A 100 -3.35 4.65 -22.23
C ASP A 100 -4.42 4.45 -21.15
N ASP A 101 -5.14 5.53 -20.86
CA ASP A 101 -6.26 5.50 -19.91
C ASP A 101 -7.58 5.04 -20.57
N SER A 102 -7.61 4.78 -21.89
CA SER A 102 -8.81 4.26 -22.58
C SER A 102 -9.13 2.81 -22.21
N VAL A 103 -8.15 2.08 -21.69
CA VAL A 103 -8.31 0.72 -21.16
C VAL A 103 -8.55 0.68 -19.65
N ALA A 104 -8.54 1.85 -18.99
CA ALA A 104 -8.84 1.92 -17.57
C ALA A 104 -10.35 1.75 -17.34
N CYS A 105 -10.72 1.30 -16.15
CA CYS A 105 -12.11 1.22 -15.75
C CYS A 105 -12.72 2.63 -15.64
N ASP A 106 -13.80 2.90 -16.38
CA ASP A 106 -14.48 4.21 -16.37
C ASP A 106 -15.03 4.62 -14.99
N ILE A 107 -15.26 3.65 -14.09
CA ILE A 107 -15.78 3.91 -12.75
C ILE A 107 -14.64 4.29 -11.80
N CYS A 108 -13.61 3.45 -11.72
CA CYS A 108 -12.59 3.57 -10.67
C CYS A 108 -11.20 4.01 -11.17
N GLY A 109 -11.01 4.15 -12.48
CA GLY A 109 -9.74 4.53 -13.12
C GLY A 109 -8.62 3.51 -12.97
N SER A 110 -8.91 2.30 -12.50
CA SER A 110 -7.91 1.22 -12.37
C SER A 110 -7.61 0.56 -13.71
N GLY A 111 -6.41 0.02 -13.88
CA GLY A 111 -6.03 -0.75 -15.07
C GLY A 111 -5.49 0.06 -16.25
N GLY A 112 -5.26 1.37 -16.08
CA GLY A 112 -4.58 2.18 -17.10
C GLY A 112 -3.20 1.63 -17.43
N ARG A 113 -2.83 1.61 -18.71
CA ARG A 113 -1.63 0.93 -19.21
C ARG A 113 -0.54 1.91 -19.59
N GLN A 114 0.67 1.74 -19.05
CA GLN A 114 1.83 2.50 -19.52
C GLN A 114 2.19 2.13 -20.95
N ILE A 115 2.28 3.10 -21.86
CA ILE A 115 2.57 2.88 -23.29
C ILE A 115 3.91 3.44 -23.76
N SER A 116 4.54 4.30 -22.96
CA SER A 116 5.91 4.79 -23.21
C SER A 116 6.93 4.21 -22.22
N PRO A 117 8.23 4.46 -22.41
CA PRO A 117 9.21 4.28 -21.34
C PRO A 117 8.86 5.10 -20.10
N LEU A 118 9.33 4.67 -18.93
CA LEU A 118 9.17 5.42 -17.69
C LEU A 118 10.24 6.52 -17.60
N PHE A 119 9.79 7.76 -17.60
CA PHE A 119 10.62 8.94 -17.38
C PHE A 119 10.46 9.45 -15.95
N LEU A 120 11.56 9.79 -15.28
CA LEU A 120 11.56 10.36 -13.94
C LEU A 120 12.55 11.52 -13.80
N ALA A 121 12.36 12.36 -12.78
CA ALA A 121 13.26 13.47 -12.49
C ALA A 121 14.57 12.98 -11.83
N LYS A 122 15.71 13.33 -12.43
CA LYS A 122 17.04 13.03 -11.89
C LYS A 122 17.19 13.60 -10.48
N GLY A 123 17.76 12.80 -9.56
CA GLY A 123 18.01 13.22 -8.17
C GLY A 123 16.80 13.23 -7.25
N LYS A 124 15.61 12.84 -7.73
CA LYS A 124 14.41 12.68 -6.91
C LYS A 124 14.16 11.25 -6.42
N ILE A 125 14.76 10.26 -7.09
CA ILE A 125 14.68 8.85 -6.67
C ILE A 125 15.44 8.69 -5.35
N PRO A 126 14.81 8.16 -4.28
CA PRO A 126 15.46 7.90 -3.00
C PRO A 126 16.68 6.97 -3.13
N GLN A 127 17.67 7.16 -2.26
CA GLN A 127 18.81 6.23 -2.13
C GLN A 127 18.38 4.96 -1.38
N LYS A 128 17.56 4.14 -2.04
CA LYS A 128 17.07 2.84 -1.56
C LYS A 128 17.12 1.83 -2.70
N ASP A 129 17.10 0.54 -2.35
CA ASP A 129 17.08 -0.54 -3.34
C ASP A 129 15.71 -0.74 -3.96
N ILE A 130 14.65 -0.34 -3.25
CA ILE A 130 13.31 -0.21 -3.79
C ILE A 130 12.66 1.09 -3.31
N SER A 131 11.87 1.70 -4.18
CA SER A 131 11.01 2.85 -3.90
C SER A 131 9.81 2.84 -4.84
N ARG A 132 8.82 3.67 -4.57
CA ARG A 132 7.70 3.89 -5.49
C ARG A 132 7.43 5.36 -5.73
N THR A 133 6.89 5.71 -6.88
CA THR A 133 6.42 7.08 -7.10
C THR A 133 5.04 7.29 -6.46
N PHE A 134 4.53 8.52 -6.48
CA PHE A 134 3.11 8.79 -6.18
C PHE A 134 2.13 8.22 -7.22
N GLY A 135 2.62 7.83 -8.41
CA GLY A 135 1.81 7.24 -9.48
C GLY A 135 1.75 5.71 -9.42
N GLY A 136 2.42 5.09 -8.45
CA GLY A 136 2.47 3.64 -8.28
C GLY A 136 3.58 2.93 -9.05
N GLU A 137 4.47 3.67 -9.72
CA GLU A 137 5.59 3.05 -10.42
C GLU A 137 6.64 2.55 -9.42
N VAL A 138 6.91 1.24 -9.40
CA VAL A 138 7.90 0.62 -8.51
C VAL A 138 9.28 0.64 -9.15
N ILE A 139 10.23 1.27 -8.45
CA ILE A 139 11.59 1.51 -8.93
C ILE A 139 12.59 0.76 -8.08
N VAL A 140 13.50 0.04 -8.73
CA VAL A 140 14.56 -0.73 -8.09
C VAL A 140 15.96 -0.30 -8.54
N SER A 141 16.93 -0.49 -7.64
CA SER A 141 18.34 -0.20 -7.90
C SER A 141 18.98 -1.22 -8.85
N GLU A 142 20.10 -0.83 -9.48
CA GLU A 142 20.94 -1.77 -10.25
C GLU A 142 21.43 -2.96 -9.39
N LYS A 143 21.75 -2.70 -8.11
CA LYS A 143 22.13 -3.74 -7.14
C LYS A 143 21.03 -4.79 -7.00
N PHE A 144 19.77 -4.35 -6.83
CA PHE A 144 18.62 -5.24 -6.74
C PHE A 144 18.50 -6.13 -7.98
N VAL A 145 18.56 -5.52 -9.17
CA VAL A 145 18.43 -6.26 -10.44
C VAL A 145 19.53 -7.30 -10.60
N ARG A 146 20.77 -6.96 -10.22
CA ARG A 146 21.90 -7.89 -10.26
C ARG A 146 21.65 -9.10 -9.34
N LEU A 147 21.32 -8.86 -8.08
CA LEU A 147 21.08 -9.93 -7.10
C LEU A 147 19.90 -10.82 -7.47
N PHE A 148 18.82 -10.23 -7.99
CA PHE A 148 17.66 -10.95 -8.49
C PHE A 148 18.07 -11.96 -9.59
N LYS A 149 18.93 -11.53 -10.52
CA LYS A 149 19.47 -12.40 -11.59
C LYS A 149 20.47 -13.44 -11.06
N GLU A 150 21.41 -13.03 -10.21
CA GLU A 150 22.42 -13.92 -9.62
C GLU A 150 21.79 -15.07 -8.82
N LYS A 151 20.74 -14.76 -8.05
CA LYS A 151 19.97 -15.77 -7.30
C LYS A 151 18.88 -16.46 -8.13
N LYS A 152 18.81 -16.19 -9.44
CA LYS A 152 17.85 -16.80 -10.40
C LYS A 152 16.38 -16.65 -9.98
N MET A 153 16.04 -15.53 -9.35
CA MET A 153 14.68 -15.21 -8.97
C MET A 153 13.79 -15.02 -10.22
N ARG A 154 12.49 -15.29 -10.09
CA ARG A 154 11.51 -15.31 -11.18
C ARG A 154 10.30 -14.42 -10.89
N GLY A 155 9.52 -14.13 -11.93
CA GLY A 155 8.23 -13.42 -11.78
C GLY A 155 8.31 -11.90 -11.92
N ALA A 156 9.45 -11.36 -12.35
CA ALA A 156 9.55 -9.95 -12.71
C ALA A 156 10.53 -9.72 -13.87
N ILE A 157 10.28 -8.66 -14.63
CA ILE A 157 11.22 -8.05 -15.56
C ILE A 157 11.56 -6.63 -15.11
N PHE A 158 12.71 -6.14 -15.58
CA PHE A 158 13.24 -4.85 -15.19
C PHE A 158 13.43 -3.97 -16.41
N LYS A 159 12.53 -2.99 -16.60
CA LYS A 159 12.61 -2.04 -17.72
C LYS A 159 13.46 -0.83 -17.33
N PRO A 160 14.24 -0.25 -18.26
CA PRO A 160 15.05 0.92 -17.96
C PRO A 160 14.19 2.13 -17.60
N VAL A 161 14.65 2.91 -16.62
CA VAL A 161 14.10 4.23 -16.28
C VAL A 161 14.94 5.31 -16.97
N TYR A 162 14.30 6.34 -17.50
CA TYR A 162 14.96 7.42 -18.23
C TYR A 162 14.94 8.74 -17.45
N PHE A 163 16.05 9.48 -17.52
CA PHE A 163 16.16 10.86 -17.07
C PHE A 163 16.38 11.76 -18.29
N ASN A 164 15.41 12.59 -18.65
CA ASN A 164 15.50 13.46 -19.84
C ASN A 164 16.00 12.70 -21.09
N LYS A 165 15.43 11.53 -21.37
CA LYS A 165 15.80 10.60 -22.47
C LYS A 165 17.15 9.88 -22.34
N ILE A 166 17.89 10.07 -21.25
CA ILE A 166 19.11 9.31 -20.94
C ILE A 166 18.75 8.12 -20.06
N ILE A 167 19.23 6.93 -20.41
CA ILE A 167 19.03 5.72 -19.59
C ILE A 167 19.71 5.93 -18.22
N SER A 168 18.95 5.71 -17.15
CA SER A 168 19.46 5.75 -15.78
C SER A 168 19.96 4.37 -15.33
N LYS A 169 20.51 4.30 -14.11
CA LYS A 169 20.85 3.03 -13.45
C LYS A 169 19.67 2.37 -12.73
N PHE A 170 18.51 3.02 -12.72
CA PHE A 170 17.31 2.51 -12.08
C PHE A 170 16.44 1.76 -13.08
N HIS A 171 15.67 0.84 -12.55
CA HIS A 171 14.77 0.01 -13.34
C HIS A 171 13.36 0.04 -12.75
N GLN A 172 12.36 0.03 -13.63
CA GLN A 172 10.99 -0.22 -13.25
C GLN A 172 10.80 -1.72 -13.10
N LEU A 173 10.32 -2.14 -11.93
CA LEU A 173 9.95 -3.53 -11.66
C LEU A 173 8.55 -3.78 -12.24
N ILE A 174 8.45 -4.75 -13.15
CA ILE A 174 7.19 -5.18 -13.74
C ILE A 174 6.99 -6.67 -13.43
N PRO A 175 6.02 -7.05 -12.59
CA PRO A 175 5.70 -8.45 -12.36
C PRO A 175 5.27 -9.14 -13.66
N THR A 176 5.63 -10.41 -13.80
CA THR A 176 5.30 -11.25 -14.97
C THR A 176 4.68 -12.59 -14.59
N SER A 177 4.47 -12.83 -13.31
CA SER A 177 3.76 -14.00 -12.81
C SER A 177 2.25 -13.87 -13.05
N GLU A 178 1.55 -14.99 -12.89
CA GLU A 178 0.10 -14.98 -12.80
C GLU A 178 -0.36 -14.14 -11.61
N LYS A 179 -1.39 -13.32 -11.81
CA LYS A 179 -1.89 -12.41 -10.79
C LYS A 179 -2.67 -13.16 -9.72
N LEU A 180 -2.50 -12.74 -8.47
CA LEU A 180 -3.18 -13.34 -7.33
C LEU A 180 -4.55 -12.67 -7.09
N ASN A 181 -5.55 -13.47 -6.77
CA ASN A 181 -6.87 -12.96 -6.44
C ASN A 181 -6.99 -12.73 -4.93
N ILE A 182 -7.31 -11.49 -4.54
CA ILE A 182 -7.58 -11.12 -3.15
C ILE A 182 -8.95 -11.63 -2.75
N THR A 183 -9.01 -12.39 -1.66
CA THR A 183 -10.25 -12.94 -1.14
C THR A 183 -10.98 -11.96 -0.20
N SER A 184 -12.27 -12.21 0.00
CA SER A 184 -13.13 -11.45 0.92
C SER A 184 -12.72 -11.49 2.40
N SER A 185 -11.74 -12.33 2.76
CA SER A 185 -11.17 -12.33 4.12
C SER A 185 -10.13 -11.24 4.35
N THR A 186 -9.68 -10.58 3.28
CA THR A 186 -8.90 -9.35 3.40
C THR A 186 -9.83 -8.23 3.87
N VAL A 187 -9.60 -7.74 5.07
CA VAL A 187 -10.35 -6.63 5.66
C VAL A 187 -9.71 -5.32 5.23
N VAL A 188 -10.53 -4.47 4.63
CA VAL A 188 -10.17 -3.13 4.17
C VAL A 188 -11.15 -2.11 4.72
N GLY A 189 -10.67 -0.91 5.00
CA GLY A 189 -11.47 0.08 5.71
C GLY A 189 -11.01 1.51 5.44
N ARG A 190 -11.84 2.47 5.83
CA ARG A 190 -11.42 3.87 5.95
C ARG A 190 -10.40 3.99 7.08
N ASN A 191 -10.71 3.37 8.20
CA ASN A 191 -9.81 3.18 9.33
C ASN A 191 -10.11 1.81 9.97
N VAL A 192 -9.54 1.55 11.14
CA VAL A 192 -9.66 0.25 11.82
C VAL A 192 -11.05 -0.02 12.41
N PHE A 193 -11.88 1.01 12.54
CA PHE A 193 -13.24 0.93 13.09
C PHE A 193 -14.32 1.04 12.01
N ASN A 194 -14.02 1.72 10.90
CA ASN A 194 -14.99 2.08 9.89
C ASN A 194 -14.70 1.38 8.57
N ALA A 195 -15.72 0.68 8.06
CA ALA A 195 -15.70 0.14 6.71
C ALA A 195 -15.48 1.27 5.69
N MET A 196 -14.84 0.93 4.58
CA MET A 196 -14.71 1.88 3.49
C MET A 196 -16.06 2.00 2.77
N PRO A 197 -16.60 3.22 2.55
CA PRO A 197 -17.76 3.40 1.68
C PRO A 197 -17.45 2.93 0.26
N GLU A 198 -18.47 2.78 -0.58
CA GLU A 198 -18.26 2.48 -1.99
C GLU A 198 -17.65 3.67 -2.73
N TYR A 199 -18.19 4.86 -2.48
CA TYR A 199 -17.73 6.12 -3.07
C TYR A 199 -17.96 7.30 -2.11
N GLU A 200 -17.29 8.42 -2.37
CA GLU A 200 -17.53 9.70 -1.69
C GLU A 200 -17.66 10.82 -2.71
N LYS A 201 -18.58 11.76 -2.45
CA LYS A 201 -18.69 12.99 -3.24
C LYS A 201 -17.53 13.91 -2.90
N ARG A 202 -16.77 14.38 -3.90
CA ARG A 202 -15.76 15.41 -3.69
C ARG A 202 -16.34 16.78 -4.00
N SER A 203 -16.36 17.66 -2.99
CA SER A 203 -16.49 19.09 -3.24
C SER A 203 -15.17 19.59 -3.84
N SER A 204 -15.09 19.65 -5.17
CA SER A 204 -14.25 20.58 -5.96
C SER A 204 -12.93 21.02 -5.29
N LEU A 205 -12.01 20.09 -5.04
CA LEU A 205 -10.59 20.40 -4.88
C LEU A 205 -9.91 20.14 -6.23
N GLY A 206 -10.15 21.08 -7.16
CA GLY A 206 -9.57 21.10 -8.51
C GLY A 206 -10.63 21.22 -9.60
N ASP A 207 -10.37 22.09 -10.58
CA ASP A 207 -11.18 22.36 -11.78
C ASP A 207 -11.23 21.17 -12.76
N ASN A 208 -11.49 19.96 -12.27
CA ASN A 208 -11.71 18.80 -13.12
C ASN A 208 -13.20 18.44 -13.12
N PRO A 209 -13.99 18.91 -14.09
CA PRO A 209 -15.44 18.73 -14.14
C PRO A 209 -15.89 17.27 -14.40
N ARG A 210 -14.98 16.28 -14.34
CA ARG A 210 -15.26 14.88 -14.68
C ARG A 210 -15.41 13.93 -13.49
N GLN A 211 -15.18 14.36 -12.25
CA GLN A 211 -15.32 13.45 -11.09
C GLN A 211 -15.94 14.14 -9.88
N ASP A 212 -17.28 14.18 -9.86
CA ASP A 212 -18.05 14.50 -8.66
C ASP A 212 -17.81 13.47 -7.54
N TYR A 213 -17.29 12.28 -7.87
CA TYR A 213 -17.15 11.15 -6.96
C TYR A 213 -15.77 10.50 -7.05
N VAL A 214 -15.31 10.01 -5.90
CA VAL A 214 -14.14 9.14 -5.74
C VAL A 214 -14.64 7.76 -5.33
N TYR A 215 -14.34 6.74 -6.13
CA TYR A 215 -14.68 5.36 -5.81
C TYR A 215 -13.57 4.70 -5.01
N TYR A 216 -13.94 4.09 -3.89
CA TYR A 216 -13.04 3.27 -3.07
C TYR A 216 -13.28 1.78 -3.26
N LYS A 217 -14.50 1.41 -3.67
CA LYS A 217 -14.84 0.05 -4.10
C LYS A 217 -15.42 0.13 -5.50
N CYS A 218 -14.95 -0.75 -6.38
CA CYS A 218 -15.47 -0.82 -7.74
C CYS A 218 -16.53 -1.92 -7.77
N PRO A 219 -17.74 -1.66 -8.32
CA PRO A 219 -18.77 -2.70 -8.46
C PRO A 219 -18.33 -3.86 -9.39
N LEU A 220 -17.33 -3.63 -10.24
CA LEU A 220 -16.70 -4.67 -11.07
C LEU A 220 -15.63 -5.48 -10.32
N GLY A 221 -15.39 -5.20 -9.03
CA GLY A 221 -14.40 -5.89 -8.21
C GLY A 221 -12.96 -5.44 -8.39
N HIS A 222 -12.67 -4.43 -9.23
CA HIS A 222 -11.31 -3.93 -9.44
C HIS A 222 -10.69 -3.28 -8.21
N LEU A 223 -11.45 -2.52 -7.42
CA LEU A 223 -10.99 -1.89 -6.19
C LEU A 223 -11.61 -2.55 -4.97
N ILE A 224 -10.77 -2.94 -4.02
CA ILE A 224 -11.22 -3.52 -2.74
C ILE A 224 -11.43 -2.47 -1.65
N GLY A 225 -10.68 -1.35 -1.67
CA GLY A 225 -10.72 -0.32 -0.64
C GLY A 225 -9.46 0.54 -0.62
N GLY A 226 -9.36 1.42 0.39
CA GLY A 226 -8.20 2.31 0.54
C GLY A 226 -7.12 1.81 1.48
N ASN A 227 -7.46 1.41 2.72
CA ASN A 227 -6.48 0.94 3.70
C ASN A 227 -6.64 -0.56 3.98
N LEU A 228 -5.52 -1.29 3.95
CA LEU A 228 -5.46 -2.68 4.42
C LEU A 228 -5.51 -2.72 5.94
N ILE A 229 -6.59 -3.27 6.49
CA ILE A 229 -6.80 -3.38 7.94
C ILE A 229 -6.36 -4.74 8.46
N SER A 230 -6.39 -5.80 7.65
CA SER A 230 -5.82 -7.12 7.97
C SER A 230 -4.55 -7.41 7.16
N GLU A 231 -3.92 -8.56 7.42
CA GLU A 231 -3.08 -9.23 6.42
C GLU A 231 -3.90 -9.47 5.13
N PRO A 232 -3.28 -9.43 3.94
CA PRO A 232 -3.96 -9.83 2.71
C PRO A 232 -4.13 -11.35 2.67
N TYR A 233 -5.31 -11.78 2.21
CA TYR A 233 -5.67 -13.16 1.96
C TYR A 233 -5.82 -13.38 0.46
N VAL A 234 -5.09 -14.33 -0.10
CA VAL A 234 -5.15 -14.74 -1.51
C VAL A 234 -5.70 -16.16 -1.64
N ASP A 235 -6.27 -16.50 -2.79
CA ASP A 235 -6.60 -17.90 -3.10
C ASP A 235 -5.35 -18.71 -3.49
N ASP A 236 -5.47 -20.04 -3.42
CA ASP A 236 -4.40 -21.00 -3.70
C ASP A 236 -4.34 -21.47 -5.16
N ARG A 237 -5.02 -20.77 -6.07
CA ARG A 237 -5.13 -21.17 -7.48
C ARG A 237 -3.81 -21.09 -8.23
N VAL A 238 -2.94 -20.18 -7.82
CA VAL A 238 -1.62 -19.97 -8.42
C VAL A 238 -0.58 -20.80 -7.69
N ASN A 239 0.28 -21.50 -8.45
CA ASN A 239 1.41 -22.21 -7.87
C ASN A 239 2.52 -21.23 -7.44
N PHE A 240 2.59 -20.97 -6.13
CA PHE A 240 3.57 -20.04 -5.56
C PHE A 240 5.03 -20.47 -5.75
N LYS A 241 5.30 -21.74 -6.10
CA LYS A 241 6.68 -22.24 -6.28
C LYS A 241 7.33 -21.81 -7.60
N ASP A 242 6.55 -21.27 -8.53
CA ASP A 242 7.05 -20.96 -9.87
C ASP A 242 7.60 -19.54 -10.01
N TYR A 243 7.32 -18.66 -9.04
CA TYR A 243 7.70 -17.26 -9.09
C TYR A 243 8.06 -16.72 -7.70
N ASP A 244 8.88 -15.68 -7.69
CA ASP A 244 9.35 -15.03 -6.47
C ASP A 244 8.68 -13.67 -6.24
N ILE A 245 8.02 -13.14 -7.27
CA ILE A 245 7.26 -11.88 -7.23
C ILE A 245 5.90 -12.11 -7.88
N PHE A 246 4.87 -11.55 -7.26
CA PHE A 246 3.49 -11.53 -7.75
C PHE A 246 2.85 -10.16 -7.55
N GLU A 247 1.78 -9.93 -8.29
CA GLU A 247 0.86 -8.82 -8.06
C GLU A 247 -0.59 -9.32 -7.96
N SER A 248 -1.46 -8.56 -7.29
CA SER A 248 -2.88 -8.89 -7.26
C SER A 248 -3.63 -8.48 -8.53
N ILE A 249 -4.75 -9.15 -8.79
CA ILE A 249 -5.76 -8.74 -9.77
C ILE A 249 -6.44 -7.45 -9.29
N GLN A 250 -6.83 -7.43 -8.02
CA GLN A 250 -7.47 -6.26 -7.40
C GLN A 250 -6.44 -5.18 -7.07
N TYR A 251 -6.93 -3.95 -7.10
CA TYR A 251 -6.19 -2.75 -6.74
C TYR A 251 -6.71 -2.21 -5.39
N TYR A 252 -5.86 -1.44 -4.73
CA TYR A 252 -6.20 -0.68 -3.53
C TYR A 252 -5.81 0.79 -3.71
N GLY A 253 -6.39 1.65 -2.87
CA GLY A 253 -6.28 3.10 -3.02
C GLY A 253 -7.38 3.66 -3.92
N VAL A 254 -7.12 4.82 -4.53
CA VAL A 254 -8.12 5.59 -5.28
C VAL A 254 -7.47 6.30 -6.46
N ARG A 255 -8.26 6.51 -7.53
CA ARG A 255 -7.88 7.41 -8.61
C ARG A 255 -8.14 8.85 -8.17
N LEU A 256 -7.09 9.66 -8.07
CA LEU A 256 -7.17 11.08 -7.71
C LEU A 256 -6.15 11.88 -8.52
N ASN A 257 -6.60 12.47 -9.63
CA ASN A 257 -5.73 13.09 -10.62
C ASN A 257 -4.64 12.07 -11.07
N LEU A 258 -3.38 12.37 -10.76
CA LEU A 258 -2.22 11.54 -11.10
C LEU A 258 -2.01 10.37 -10.15
N LEU A 259 -2.67 10.35 -8.99
CA LEU A 259 -2.66 9.18 -8.10
C LEU A 259 -3.50 8.08 -8.74
N ARG A 260 -2.91 6.90 -8.86
CA ARG A 260 -3.54 5.72 -9.46
C ARG A 260 -3.77 4.68 -8.36
N PRO A 261 -4.86 3.89 -8.42
CA PRO A 261 -4.92 2.67 -7.63
C PRO A 261 -3.77 1.73 -7.98
N GLU A 262 -3.26 1.02 -6.99
CA GLU A 262 -2.08 0.15 -7.12
C GLU A 262 -2.46 -1.29 -6.79
N PRO A 263 -1.85 -2.31 -7.43
CA PRO A 263 -2.00 -3.67 -6.97
C PRO A 263 -1.24 -3.87 -5.66
N LEU A 264 -1.55 -4.96 -4.95
CA LEU A 264 -0.70 -5.47 -3.88
C LEU A 264 0.41 -6.31 -4.48
N TYR A 265 1.62 -6.17 -3.94
CA TYR A 265 2.77 -6.98 -4.37
C TYR A 265 3.07 -8.07 -3.35
N PHE A 266 3.37 -9.26 -3.86
CA PHE A 266 3.68 -10.42 -3.05
C PHE A 266 5.00 -11.04 -3.45
N CYS A 267 5.63 -11.75 -2.53
CA CYS A 267 6.87 -12.45 -2.80
C CYS A 267 6.96 -13.79 -2.09
N SER A 268 7.82 -14.66 -2.63
CA SER A 268 8.21 -15.93 -2.02
C SER A 268 9.00 -15.72 -0.72
N PRO A 269 9.08 -16.74 0.16
CA PRO A 269 10.01 -16.75 1.28
C PRO A 269 11.47 -16.53 0.85
N GLU A 270 11.90 -17.16 -0.24
CA GLU A 270 13.25 -17.08 -0.79
C GLU A 270 13.61 -15.65 -1.22
N PHE A 271 12.67 -14.92 -1.81
CA PHE A 271 12.85 -13.50 -2.11
C PHE A 271 13.04 -12.67 -0.84
N ARG A 272 12.23 -12.92 0.19
CA ARG A 272 12.34 -12.20 1.47
C ARG A 272 13.68 -12.47 2.13
N GLU A 273 14.16 -13.72 2.11
CA GLU A 273 15.48 -14.11 2.59
C GLU A 273 16.59 -13.37 1.83
N MET A 274 16.53 -13.33 0.49
CA MET A 274 17.46 -12.52 -0.31
C MET A 274 17.49 -11.06 0.15
N VAL A 275 16.32 -10.44 0.39
CA VAL A 275 16.25 -9.04 0.82
C VAL A 275 16.94 -8.83 2.17
N ILE A 276 16.76 -9.76 3.11
CA ILE A 276 17.36 -9.69 4.45
C ILE A 276 18.87 -9.94 4.40
N ASP A 277 19.30 -11.04 3.77
CA ASP A 277 20.70 -11.47 3.74
C ASP A 277 21.59 -10.46 3.01
N GLU A 278 21.10 -9.94 1.88
CA GLU A 278 21.82 -8.95 1.06
C GLU A 278 21.63 -7.50 1.55
N LYS A 279 20.90 -7.34 2.66
CA LYS A 279 20.60 -6.06 3.33
C LYS A 279 20.03 -5.04 2.34
N LEU A 280 19.08 -5.48 1.51
CA LEU A 280 18.39 -4.60 0.58
C LEU A 280 17.45 -3.65 1.35
N THR A 281 17.40 -2.41 0.91
CA THR A 281 16.74 -1.33 1.65
C THR A 281 15.48 -0.81 0.97
N GLY A 282 14.51 -0.36 1.77
CA GLY A 282 13.27 0.25 1.27
C GLY A 282 12.06 -0.67 1.25
N PHE A 283 12.20 -1.91 1.72
CA PHE A 283 11.12 -2.89 1.81
C PHE A 283 10.50 -2.92 3.20
N ASP A 284 9.21 -3.21 3.25
CA ASP A 284 8.55 -3.79 4.42
C ASP A 284 7.81 -5.05 3.99
N PHE A 285 7.53 -5.93 4.97
CA PHE A 285 6.92 -7.23 4.73
C PHE A 285 5.84 -7.54 5.77
N GLN A 286 4.81 -8.22 5.32
CA GLN A 286 3.85 -8.88 6.18
C GLN A 286 3.49 -10.26 5.60
N ILE A 287 3.07 -11.19 6.44
CA ILE A 287 2.55 -12.47 5.95
C ILE A 287 1.31 -12.20 5.09
N ALA A 288 1.25 -12.86 3.93
CA ALA A 288 0.04 -12.99 3.14
C ALA A 288 -0.52 -14.40 3.39
N ARG A 289 -1.82 -14.47 3.68
CA ARG A 289 -2.48 -15.74 4.00
C ARG A 289 -2.99 -16.38 2.73
N VAL A 290 -2.68 -17.66 2.54
CA VAL A 290 -3.21 -18.46 1.43
C VAL A 290 -4.41 -19.24 1.95
N LYS A 291 -5.53 -19.17 1.21
CA LYS A 291 -6.76 -19.89 1.51
C LYS A 291 -6.94 -21.12 0.66
#